data_AF-I4FQ20-F1
#
_entry.id   AF-I4FQ20-F1
#
_cell.length_a   1.000
_cell.length_b   1.000
_cell.length_c   1.000
_cell.angle_alpha   90.00
_cell.angle_beta   90.00
_cell.angle_gamma   90.00
#
_symmetry.space_group_name_H-M   'P 1'
#
loop_
_entity.id
_entity.type
_entity.pdbx_description
1 polymer ?
#
loop_
_entity_poly.entity_id
_entity_poly.type
_entity_poly.pdbx_seq_one_letter_code
_entity_poly.pdbx_strand_id
1 'polypeptide(L)' 'MASEQDQRLSELLNKQQERDLSTFENRELWSLMQIYQINLLKKSQGLNEAVKRGLISPLEA' A
#
# COMPACT_ATOMS: atom_id res chain seq x y z
N MET A 1 6.86 -3.65 -0.44
CA MET A 1 7.01 -2.87 0.81
C MET A 1 7.55 -3.80 1.87
N ALA A 2 8.50 -3.35 2.68
CA ALA A 2 8.95 -4.14 3.82
C ALA A 2 7.85 -4.20 4.89
N SER A 3 7.79 -5.27 5.68
CA SER A 3 6.79 -5.44 6.75
C SER A 3 6.82 -4.30 7.76
N GLU A 4 8.01 -3.85 8.14
CA GLU A 4 8.20 -2.72 9.06
C GLU A 4 7.62 -1.40 8.52
N GLN A 5 7.78 -1.15 7.22
CA GLN A 5 7.22 0.03 6.56
C GLN A 5 5.69 -0.04 6.51
N ASP A 6 5.13 -1.22 6.30
CA ASP A 6 3.68 -1.45 6.23
C ASP A 6 3.01 -1.28 7.61
N GLN A 7 3.68 -1.79 8.65
CA GLN A 7 3.28 -1.55 10.03
C GLN A 7 3.34 -0.05 10.36
N ARG A 8 4.44 0.62 10.01
CA ARG A 8 4.60 2.07 10.23
C ARG A 8 3.54 2.89 9.50
N LEU A 9 3.23 2.52 8.26
CA LEU A 9 2.14 3.15 7.50
C LEU A 9 0.80 3.02 8.23
N SER A 10 0.49 1.83 8.75
CA SER A 10 -0.74 1.58 9.50
C SER A 10 -0.83 2.42 10.77
N GLU A 11 0.28 2.54 11.53
CA GLU A 11 0.35 3.40 12.72
C GLU A 11 0.09 4.88 12.38
N LEU A 12 0.72 5.40 11.32
CA LEU A 12 0.57 6.78 10.91
C LEU A 12 -0.84 7.10 10.39
N LEU A 13 -1.48 6.14 9.71
CA LEU A 13 -2.88 6.27 9.29
C LEU A 13 -3.83 6.33 10.49
N ASN A 14 -3.59 5.51 11.53
CA ASN A 14 -4.37 5.57 12.77
C ASN A 14 -4.20 6.94 13.46
N LYS A 15 -2.96 7.42 13.61
CA LYS A 15 -2.69 8.76 14.15
C LYS A 15 -3.35 9.88 13.34
N GLN A 16 -3.41 9.74 12.01
CA GLN A 16 -4.10 10.70 11.15
C GLN A 16 -5.59 10.81 11.49
N GLN A 17 -6.25 9.67 11.71
CA GLN A 17 -7.67 9.62 12.08
C GLN A 17 -7.92 10.30 13.43
N GLU A 18 -6.99 10.14 14.37
CA GLU A 18 -6.99 10.77 15.69
C GLU A 18 -6.56 12.26 15.67
N ARG A 19 -6.13 12.79 14.51
CA ARG A 19 -5.57 14.14 14.33
C ARG A 19 -4.31 14.41 15.16
N ASP A 20 -3.54 13.37 15.47
CA ASP A 20 -2.34 13.42 16.32
C ASP A 20 -1.03 13.29 15.52
N LEU A 21 -1.00 13.77 14.27
CA LEU A 21 0.20 13.73 13.44
C LEU A 21 1.03 15.00 13.57
N SER A 22 2.29 14.84 13.95
CA SER A 22 3.28 15.91 13.82
C SER A 22 3.59 16.24 12.34
N THR A 23 4.24 17.37 12.09
CA THR A 23 4.68 17.75 10.73
C THR A 23 5.71 16.76 10.16
N PHE A 24 6.55 16.16 11.01
CA PHE A 24 7.50 15.14 10.58
C PHE A 24 6.78 13.86 10.15
N GLU A 25 5.87 13.37 10.99
CA GLU A 25 5.08 12.18 10.72
C GLU A 25 4.17 12.35 9.50
N ASN A 26 3.64 13.55 9.25
CA ASN A 26 2.92 13.85 8.01
C ASN A 26 3.78 13.64 6.76
N ARG A 27 5.05 14.08 6.77
CA ARG A 27 5.98 13.88 5.64
C ARG A 27 6.36 12.41 5.47
N GLU A 28 6.54 11.72 6.59
CA GLU A 28 6.79 10.27 6.61
C GLU A 28 5.61 9.51 6.00
N LEU A 29 4.38 9.81 6.44
CA LEU A 29 3.15 9.22 5.92
C LEU A 29 3.02 9.44 4.40
N TRP A 30 3.26 10.66 3.93
CA TRP A 30 3.27 10.96 2.50
C TRP A 30 4.25 10.09 1.72
N SER A 31 5.46 9.91 2.24
CA SER A 31 6.49 9.10 1.59
C SER A 31 6.10 7.63 1.54
N LEU A 32 5.58 7.08 2.64
CA LEU A 32 5.12 5.69 2.72
C LEU A 32 3.91 5.43 1.81
N MET A 33 3.00 6.40 1.69
CA MET A 33 1.86 6.33 0.78
C MET A 33 2.28 6.23 -0.69
N GLN A 34 3.33 6.95 -1.11
CA GLN A 34 3.86 6.83 -2.48
C GLN A 34 4.43 5.43 -2.75
N ILE A 35 5.20 4.90 -1.79
CA ILE A 35 5.77 3.54 -1.89
C ILE A 35 4.66 2.49 -1.95
N TYR A 36 3.63 2.64 -1.10
CA TYR A 36 2.47 1.75 -1.07
C TYR A 36 1.75 1.73 -2.42
N GLN A 37 1.43 2.89 -2.99
CA GLN A 37 0.73 3.00 -4.28
C GLN A 37 1.51 2.35 -5.43
N ILE A 38 2.82 2.60 -5.52
CA ILE A 38 3.67 1.98 -6.55
C ILE A 38 3.67 0.45 -6.41
N ASN A 39 3.78 -0.06 -5.18
CA ASN A 39 3.76 -1.49 -4.95
C ASN A 39 2.39 -2.11 -5.26
N LEU A 40 1.30 -1.42 -4.93
CA LEU A 40 -0.05 -1.85 -5.25
C LEU A 40 -0.26 -1.95 -6.77
N LEU A 41 0.21 -0.95 -7.53
CA LEU A 41 0.16 -0.98 -8.99
C LEU A 41 0.92 -2.19 -9.56
N LYS A 42 2.16 -2.42 -9.09
CA LYS A 42 2.96 -3.57 -9.53
C LYS A 42 2.28 -4.91 -9.21
N LYS A 43 1.68 -5.03 -8.02
CA LYS A 43 0.91 -6.22 -7.63
C LYS A 43 -0.30 -6.43 -8.56
N SER A 44 -1.06 -5.37 -8.83
CA SER A 44 -2.21 -5.41 -9.75
C SER A 44 -1.80 -5.85 -11.15
N GLN A 45 -0.71 -5.30 -11.68
CA GLN A 45 -0.16 -5.69 -12.99
C GLN A 45 0.28 -7.16 -13.01
N GLY A 46 0.98 -7.62 -11.97
CA GLY A 46 1.39 -9.02 -11.83
C GLY A 46 0.20 -9.97 -11.75
N LEU A 47 -0.85 -9.61 -10.99
CA LEU A 47 -2.09 -10.39 -10.91
C LEU A 47 -2.81 -10.43 -12.26
N ASN A 48 -2.92 -9.30 -12.96
CA ASN A 48 -3.53 -9.24 -14.29
C ASN A 48 -2.79 -10.16 -15.29
N GLU A 49 -1.46 -10.14 -15.25
CA GLU A 49 -0.65 -11.00 -16.11
C GLU A 49 -0.79 -12.48 -15.73
N ALA A 50 -0.85 -12.80 -14.44
CA ALA A 50 -1.09 -14.17 -13.98
C ALA A 50 -2.45 -14.70 -14.47
N VAL A 51 -3.50 -13.88 -14.45
CA VAL A 51 -4.81 -14.22 -15.02
C VAL A 51 -4.73 -14.41 -16.53
N LYS A 52 -4.10 -13.49 -17.27
CA LYS A 52 -3.92 -13.59 -18.73
C LYS A 52 -3.19 -14.87 -19.15
N ARG A 53 -2.23 -15.33 -18.34
CA ARG A 53 -1.47 -16.56 -18.58
C ARG A 53 -2.18 -17.82 -18.06
N GLY A 54 -3.35 -17.69 -17.44
CA GLY A 54 -4.11 -18.82 -16.88
C GLY A 54 -3.49 -19.42 -15.61
N LEU A 55 -2.58 -18.71 -14.93
CA LEU A 55 -2.00 -19.15 -13.66
C LEU A 55 -2.95 -18.95 -12.47
N ILE A 56 -3.87 -17.99 -12.59
CA ILE A 56 -4.88 -17.64 -11.59
C ILE A 56 -6.22 -17.48 -12.32
N SER A 57 -7.31 -17.99 -11.73
CA SER A 57 -8.66 -17.79 -12.29
C SER A 57 -9.09 -16.32 -12.19
N PRO A 58 -9.86 -15.81 -13.17
CA PRO A 58 -10.48 -14.49 -13.06
C PRO A 58 -11.35 -14.38 -11.80
N LEU A 59 -11.49 -13.16 -11.27
CA LEU A 59 -12.45 -12.90 -10.19
C LEU A 59 -13.88 -13.11 -10.71
N GLU A 60 -14.70 -13.80 -9.92
CA GLU A 60 -16.14 -13.93 -10.18
C GLU A 60 -16.87 -12.64 -9.75
N ALA A 61 -17.94 -12.30 -10.46
CA ALA A 61 -18.72 -11.07 -10.26
C ALA A 61 -19.85 -11.25 -9.23
#